data_AF-A0A452TYH5-F1
#
_entry.id   AF-A0A452TYH5-F1
#
_cell.length_a   1.000
_cell.length_b   1.000
_cell.length_c   1.000
_cell.angle_alpha   90.00
_cell.angle_beta   90.00
_cell.angle_gamma   90.00
#
_symmetry.space_group_name_H-M   'P 1'
#
loop_
_entity.id
_entity.type
_entity.pdbx_description
1 polymer ?
#
loop_
_entity_poly.entity_id
_entity_poly.type
_entity_poly.pdbx_seq_one_letter_code
_entity_poly.pdbx_strand_id
1 'polypeptide(L)'
;MSREYCKIFAAEAQAAPGFGDVPEVLPLYLIYRPANNIPYATLEEDLGQPLQPYLLREWGFAASPEAAGSSEIRQKCQTFQHWLYLWTNGSFLVTDLAGVDWKMTDVQIATKLRGYQGLKESCFPALLDQFASSHQCNPFCEMLGLKPLKGPEAAHPQGKAKGSKSPSTGRKGGQLSPQPQKKGPPSPQGTRKSTPSSKATPPASEALATQFLGQPPTREGGSKAQGLR
;
A
#
# COMPACT_ATOMS: atom_id res chain seq x y z
N MET A 1 1.29 -2.09 2.47
CA MET A 1 1.52 -0.97 3.41
C MET A 1 0.69 -1.11 4.68
N SER A 2 -0.65 -1.10 4.60
CA SER A 2 -1.54 -1.21 5.77
C SER A 2 -1.22 -2.38 6.69
N ARG A 3 -0.95 -3.56 6.12
CA ARG A 3 -0.55 -4.76 6.88
C ARG A 3 0.74 -4.59 7.69
N GLU A 4 1.76 -3.94 7.14
CA GLU A 4 3.03 -3.75 7.87
C GLU A 4 2.85 -2.77 9.03
N TYR A 5 2.07 -1.71 8.85
CA TYR A 5 1.70 -0.82 9.96
C TYR A 5 0.88 -1.55 11.03
N CYS A 6 -0.05 -2.41 10.61
CA CYS A 6 -0.85 -3.23 11.53
C CYS A 6 0.03 -4.16 12.38
N LYS A 7 1.08 -4.76 11.81
CA LYS A 7 2.06 -5.55 12.59
C LYS A 7 2.83 -4.73 13.63
N ILE A 8 3.23 -3.51 13.27
CA ILE A 8 3.95 -2.62 14.21
C ILE A 8 3.00 -2.24 15.35
N PHE A 9 1.78 -1.83 15.01
CA PHE A 9 0.73 -1.56 15.98
C PHE A 9 0.45 -2.76 16.89
N ALA A 10 0.30 -3.96 16.32
CA ALA A 10 0.07 -5.20 17.07
C ALA A 10 1.19 -5.44 18.10
N ALA A 11 2.45 -5.25 17.71
CA ALA A 11 3.57 -5.40 18.63
C ALA A 11 3.56 -4.36 19.77
N GLU A 12 3.24 -3.09 19.47
CA GLU A 12 3.12 -2.04 20.50
C GLU A 12 1.93 -2.29 21.44
N ALA A 13 0.79 -2.69 20.88
CA ALA A 13 -0.42 -2.95 21.62
C ALA A 13 -0.31 -4.16 22.53
N GLN A 14 0.28 -5.27 22.05
CA GLN A 14 0.54 -6.45 22.87
C GLN A 14 1.53 -6.18 24.01
N ALA A 15 2.41 -5.19 23.87
CA ALA A 15 3.31 -4.78 24.94
C ALA A 15 2.61 -3.96 26.03
N ALA A 16 1.43 -3.40 25.75
CA ALA A 16 0.65 -2.64 26.71
C ALA A 16 -0.13 -3.57 27.66
N PRO A 17 0.01 -3.42 29.00
CA PRO A 17 -0.68 -4.28 29.95
C PRO A 17 -2.20 -4.22 29.79
N GLY A 18 -2.83 -5.38 29.63
CA GLY A 18 -4.29 -5.49 29.54
C GLY A 18 -4.89 -5.22 28.16
N PHE A 19 -4.07 -5.00 27.11
CA PHE A 19 -4.61 -4.79 25.76
C PHE A 19 -5.27 -6.05 25.20
N GLY A 20 -4.71 -7.22 25.45
CA GLY A 20 -5.24 -8.50 24.97
C GLY A 20 -5.05 -8.69 23.46
N ASP A 21 -6.04 -9.28 22.80
CA ASP A 21 -5.99 -9.56 21.36
C ASP A 21 -5.94 -8.28 20.52
N VAL A 22 -5.30 -8.38 19.35
CA VAL A 22 -5.00 -7.25 18.47
C VAL A 22 -5.51 -7.52 17.05
N PRO A 23 -6.00 -6.49 16.34
CA PRO A 23 -6.33 -6.58 14.93
C PRO A 23 -5.16 -7.06 14.06
N GLU A 24 -5.45 -7.88 13.06
CA GLU A 24 -4.53 -8.33 12.01
C GLU A 24 -5.14 -8.09 10.63
N VAL A 25 -4.41 -7.40 9.74
CA VAL A 25 -4.79 -7.30 8.32
C VAL A 25 -4.28 -8.53 7.56
N LEU A 26 -5.19 -9.24 6.91
CA LEU A 26 -4.89 -10.43 6.13
C LEU A 26 -3.91 -10.14 4.98
N PRO A 27 -3.04 -11.11 4.64
CA PRO A 27 -2.23 -11.01 3.44
C PRO A 27 -3.11 -11.15 2.19
N LEU A 28 -2.93 -10.22 1.24
CA LEU A 28 -3.48 -10.31 -0.10
C LEU A 28 -2.40 -10.80 -1.06
N TYR A 29 -2.70 -11.88 -1.78
CA TYR A 29 -1.81 -12.47 -2.79
C TYR A 29 -2.27 -12.07 -4.19
N LEU A 30 -1.33 -11.69 -5.04
CA LEU A 30 -1.58 -11.37 -6.44
C LEU A 30 -1.31 -12.61 -7.30
N ILE A 31 -2.27 -13.00 -8.13
CA ILE A 31 -2.15 -14.15 -9.03
C ILE A 31 -1.80 -13.66 -10.44
N TYR A 32 -0.73 -14.22 -10.99
CA TYR A 32 -0.20 -13.90 -12.31
C TYR A 32 -0.39 -15.06 -13.28
N ARG A 33 -0.55 -14.76 -14.57
CA ARG A 33 -0.43 -15.76 -15.63
C ARG A 33 1.05 -15.95 -15.99
N PRO A 34 1.46 -17.14 -16.46
CA PRO A 34 2.79 -17.33 -17.01
C PRO A 34 3.13 -16.25 -18.05
N ALA A 35 4.35 -15.71 -17.97
CA ALA A 35 4.87 -14.64 -18.85
C ALA A 35 4.08 -13.31 -18.86
N ASN A 36 3.24 -13.03 -17.85
CA ASN A 36 2.56 -11.74 -17.70
C ASN A 36 2.84 -11.11 -16.32
N ASN A 37 3.27 -9.84 -16.33
CA ASN A 37 3.56 -9.07 -15.10
C ASN A 37 2.36 -8.27 -14.58
N ILE A 38 1.18 -8.40 -15.22
CA ILE A 38 -0.08 -7.80 -14.74
C ILE A 38 -0.88 -8.89 -14.02
N PRO A 39 -1.23 -8.71 -12.73
CA PRO A 39 -2.03 -9.67 -12.00
C PRO A 39 -3.46 -9.68 -12.55
N TYR A 40 -4.09 -10.86 -12.61
CA TYR A 40 -5.47 -11.00 -13.11
C TYR A 40 -6.49 -11.34 -12.02
N ALA A 41 -6.02 -11.77 -10.85
CA ALA A 41 -6.85 -12.10 -9.70
C ALA A 41 -6.08 -11.83 -8.41
N THR A 42 -6.83 -11.68 -7.32
CA THR A 42 -6.33 -11.60 -5.96
C THR A 42 -6.83 -12.80 -5.16
N LEU A 43 -6.08 -13.20 -4.13
CA LEU A 43 -6.43 -14.29 -3.23
C LEU A 43 -6.11 -13.89 -1.79
N GLU A 44 -6.99 -14.26 -0.87
CA GLU A 44 -6.84 -14.07 0.58
C GLU A 44 -7.37 -15.30 1.32
N GLU A 45 -7.14 -15.35 2.63
CA GLU A 45 -7.68 -16.41 3.48
C GLU A 45 -9.21 -16.28 3.56
N ASP A 46 -9.94 -17.36 3.30
CA ASP A 46 -11.39 -17.42 3.51
C ASP A 46 -11.70 -17.54 5.01
N LEU A 47 -12.35 -16.51 5.56
CA LEU A 47 -12.72 -16.47 6.98
C LEU A 47 -13.92 -17.37 7.30
N GLY A 48 -14.60 -17.93 6.29
CA GLY A 48 -15.66 -18.93 6.47
C GLY A 48 -16.93 -18.42 7.16
N GLN A 49 -17.03 -17.11 7.42
CA GLN A 49 -18.16 -16.43 8.04
C GLN A 49 -18.42 -15.09 7.33
N PRO A 50 -19.65 -14.55 7.41
CA PRO A 50 -19.95 -13.22 6.88
C PRO A 50 -19.07 -12.15 7.51
N LEU A 51 -18.48 -11.29 6.67
CA LEU A 51 -17.64 -10.19 7.14
C LEU A 51 -18.49 -9.14 7.88
N GLN A 52 -18.05 -8.78 9.08
CA GLN A 52 -18.63 -7.70 9.86
C GLN A 52 -17.88 -6.39 9.57
N PRO A 53 -18.58 -5.29 9.24
CA PRO A 53 -17.93 -4.01 9.08
C PRO A 53 -17.59 -3.40 10.45
N TYR A 54 -16.31 -3.18 10.71
CA TYR A 54 -15.83 -2.53 11.93
C TYR A 54 -15.78 -1.03 11.78
N LEU A 55 -15.23 -0.52 10.67
CA LEU A 55 -15.10 0.92 10.40
C LEU A 55 -15.67 1.23 9.03
N LEU A 56 -16.59 2.20 8.94
CA LEU A 56 -17.15 2.69 7.66
C LEU A 56 -16.56 4.05 7.31
N ARG A 57 -16.40 4.30 6.00
CA ARG A 57 -16.07 5.63 5.45
C ARG A 57 -17.19 6.65 5.63
N GLU A 58 -18.46 6.21 5.63
CA GLU A 58 -19.62 7.08 5.87
C GLU A 58 -19.90 7.17 7.37
N TRP A 59 -19.51 8.28 8.00
CA TRP A 59 -19.85 8.56 9.38
C TRP A 59 -21.32 9.00 9.48
N GLY A 60 -22.23 8.08 9.81
CA GLY A 60 -23.65 8.45 9.94
C GLY A 60 -24.67 7.31 9.96
N PHE A 61 -24.30 6.09 9.54
CA PHE A 61 -25.16 4.93 9.73
C PHE A 61 -24.88 4.32 11.11
N ALA A 62 -25.84 4.47 12.02
CA ALA A 62 -25.84 3.75 13.28
C ALA A 62 -25.76 2.25 12.98
N ALA A 63 -24.59 1.66 13.25
CA ALA A 63 -24.45 0.22 13.27
C ALA A 63 -25.47 -0.34 14.26
N SER A 64 -26.20 -1.37 13.83
CA SER A 64 -27.15 -2.12 14.67
C SER A 64 -26.48 -2.50 16.00
N PRO A 65 -27.22 -2.56 17.13
CA PRO A 65 -26.63 -2.93 18.42
C PRO A 65 -26.12 -4.38 18.36
N GLU A 66 -24.82 -4.55 18.13
CA GLU A 66 -24.19 -5.87 18.11
C GLU A 66 -23.44 -6.17 19.42
N ALA A 67 -23.22 -7.47 19.64
CA ALA A 67 -22.68 -8.08 20.85
C ALA A 67 -21.43 -7.38 21.42
N ALA A 68 -21.22 -7.48 22.74
CA ALA A 68 -20.11 -6.83 23.43
C ALA A 68 -18.73 -7.06 22.79
N GLY A 69 -18.49 -8.23 22.17
CA GLY A 69 -17.26 -8.54 21.43
C GLY A 69 -17.05 -7.70 20.15
N SER A 70 -18.10 -7.42 19.37
CA SER A 70 -17.97 -6.57 18.18
C SER A 70 -17.72 -5.10 18.53
N SER A 71 -18.20 -4.66 19.71
CA SER A 71 -17.88 -3.34 20.27
C SER A 71 -16.39 -3.20 20.61
N GLU A 72 -15.79 -4.22 21.25
CA GLU A 72 -14.36 -4.21 21.59
C GLU A 72 -13.48 -4.21 20.34
N ILE A 73 -13.76 -5.11 19.39
CA ILE A 73 -13.05 -5.17 18.12
C ILE A 73 -13.10 -3.80 17.46
N ARG A 74 -14.29 -3.21 17.31
CA ARG A 74 -14.45 -1.87 16.72
C ARG A 74 -13.63 -0.81 17.44
N GLN A 75 -13.60 -0.80 18.77
CA GLN A 75 -12.79 0.17 19.53
C GLN A 75 -11.30 0.00 19.25
N LYS A 76 -10.78 -1.24 19.25
CA LYS A 76 -9.37 -1.51 18.91
C LYS A 76 -9.04 -1.18 17.45
N CYS A 77 -10.00 -1.37 16.53
CA CYS A 77 -9.88 -0.93 15.14
C CYS A 77 -9.76 0.61 15.04
N GLN A 78 -10.58 1.36 15.80
CA GLN A 78 -10.50 2.82 15.87
C GLN A 78 -9.19 3.29 16.49
N THR A 79 -8.70 2.58 17.52
CA THR A 79 -7.38 2.83 18.12
C THR A 79 -6.25 2.60 17.13
N PHE A 80 -6.33 1.56 16.31
CA PHE A 80 -5.39 1.34 15.21
C PHE A 80 -5.41 2.50 14.21
N GLN A 81 -6.58 2.98 13.79
CA GLN A 81 -6.69 4.17 12.93
C GLN A 81 -6.05 5.41 13.57
N HIS A 82 -6.31 5.66 14.86
CA HIS A 82 -5.76 6.80 15.59
C HIS A 82 -4.24 6.71 15.72
N TRP A 83 -3.73 5.54 16.11
CA TRP A 83 -2.30 5.26 16.18
C TRP A 83 -1.63 5.49 14.83
N LEU A 84 -2.21 4.97 13.75
CA LEU A 84 -1.67 5.08 12.40
C LEU A 84 -1.66 6.54 11.89
N TYR A 85 -2.72 7.28 12.19
CA TYR A 85 -2.81 8.70 11.89
C TYR A 85 -1.68 9.47 12.57
N LEU A 86 -1.42 9.23 13.86
CA LEU A 86 -0.31 9.87 14.57
C LEU A 86 1.06 9.41 14.04
N TRP A 87 1.23 8.10 13.82
CA TRP A 87 2.47 7.49 13.33
C TRP A 87 2.92 8.07 11.99
N THR A 88 1.96 8.37 11.11
CA THR A 88 2.21 8.92 9.78
C THR A 88 2.04 10.44 9.72
N ASN A 89 1.95 11.11 10.87
CA ASN A 89 1.79 12.56 10.99
C ASN A 89 0.61 13.10 10.16
N GLY A 90 -0.53 12.42 10.23
CA GLY A 90 -1.77 12.76 9.55
C GLY A 90 -1.70 12.64 8.02
N SER A 91 -0.86 11.74 7.49
CA SER A 91 -0.70 11.58 6.03
C SER A 91 -1.33 10.32 5.47
N PHE A 92 -1.66 9.35 6.33
CA PHE A 92 -2.16 8.04 5.96
C PHE A 92 -3.22 7.58 6.96
N LEU A 93 -4.30 6.99 6.45
CA LEU A 93 -5.37 6.39 7.23
C LEU A 93 -5.85 5.13 6.51
N VAL A 94 -6.22 4.11 7.28
CA VAL A 94 -6.92 2.94 6.77
C VAL A 94 -8.40 3.11 7.05
N THR A 95 -9.25 2.93 6.04
CA THR A 95 -10.72 3.04 6.16
C THR A 95 -11.38 1.72 5.78
N ASP A 96 -12.70 1.60 5.99
CA ASP A 96 -13.50 0.47 5.50
C ASP A 96 -12.99 -0.90 6.00
N LEU A 97 -12.64 -0.98 7.29
CA LEU A 97 -12.18 -2.24 7.91
C LEU A 97 -13.37 -3.17 8.11
N ALA A 98 -13.35 -4.34 7.49
CA ALA A 98 -14.29 -5.43 7.71
C ALA A 98 -13.56 -6.74 8.01
N GLY A 99 -14.21 -7.68 8.68
CA GLY A 99 -13.51 -8.89 9.12
C GLY A 99 -14.36 -9.87 9.91
N VAL A 100 -13.67 -10.86 10.48
CA VAL A 100 -14.22 -11.81 11.44
C VAL A 100 -13.25 -11.87 12.62
N ASP A 101 -13.77 -11.66 13.83
CA ASP A 101 -12.99 -11.50 15.04
C ASP A 101 -11.87 -10.45 14.85
N TRP A 102 -10.62 -10.82 15.07
CA TRP A 102 -9.44 -9.97 14.98
C TRP A 102 -8.87 -9.86 13.55
N LYS A 103 -9.33 -10.70 12.62
CA LYS A 103 -8.84 -10.73 11.24
C LYS A 103 -9.60 -9.75 10.38
N MET A 104 -8.88 -8.86 9.71
CA MET A 104 -9.41 -7.79 8.86
C MET A 104 -9.02 -8.00 7.41
N THR A 105 -9.95 -7.69 6.51
CA THR A 105 -9.74 -7.72 5.06
C THR A 105 -10.36 -6.49 4.39
N ASP A 106 -10.23 -6.41 3.07
CA ASP A 106 -10.83 -5.38 2.18
C ASP A 106 -10.53 -3.93 2.59
N VAL A 107 -9.40 -3.74 3.26
CA VAL A 107 -9.02 -2.45 3.83
C VAL A 107 -8.81 -1.40 2.75
N GLN A 108 -9.42 -0.24 2.93
CA GLN A 108 -9.23 0.90 2.04
C GLN A 108 -8.19 1.87 2.61
N ILE A 109 -7.62 2.70 1.74
CA ILE A 109 -6.57 3.65 2.12
C ILE A 109 -6.98 5.07 1.73
N ALA A 110 -6.82 5.99 2.67
CA ALA A 110 -6.89 7.42 2.45
C ALA A 110 -5.53 8.06 2.74
N THR A 111 -5.05 8.88 1.81
CA THR A 111 -3.79 9.62 1.94
C THR A 111 -4.03 11.12 1.77
N LYS A 112 -3.20 11.93 2.42
CA LYS A 112 -3.27 13.39 2.34
C LYS A 112 -2.86 13.93 0.98
N LEU A 113 -1.86 13.30 0.36
CA LEU A 113 -1.28 13.71 -0.92
C LEU A 113 -1.39 12.57 -1.94
N ARG A 114 -1.53 12.94 -3.22
CA ARG A 114 -1.44 12.00 -4.35
C ARG A 114 -0.04 11.40 -4.44
N GLY A 115 0.05 10.12 -4.81
CA GLY A 115 1.33 9.44 -4.98
C GLY A 115 2.04 9.06 -3.68
N TYR A 116 1.38 9.19 -2.52
CA TYR A 116 1.97 8.82 -1.23
C TYR A 116 2.47 7.37 -1.27
N GLN A 117 3.79 7.18 -1.14
CA GLN A 117 4.46 5.88 -1.25
C GLN A 117 4.07 5.07 -2.50
N GLY A 118 3.77 5.75 -3.62
CA GLY A 118 3.38 5.13 -4.88
C GLY A 118 1.88 4.85 -5.05
N LEU A 119 1.04 5.20 -4.06
CA LEU A 119 -0.42 5.08 -4.17
C LEU A 119 -1.00 6.21 -5.02
N LYS A 120 -1.55 5.86 -6.18
CA LYS A 120 -2.07 6.84 -7.16
C LYS A 120 -3.52 7.25 -6.90
N GLU A 121 -4.37 6.31 -6.49
CA GLU A 121 -5.83 6.47 -6.40
C GLU A 121 -6.36 6.60 -4.95
N SER A 122 -5.49 6.88 -3.97
CA SER A 122 -5.86 6.91 -2.55
C SER A 122 -5.92 8.32 -1.95
N CYS A 123 -5.86 9.38 -2.75
CA CYS A 123 -5.78 10.75 -2.23
C CYS A 123 -7.15 11.28 -1.78
N PHE A 124 -7.43 11.18 -0.48
CA PHE A 124 -8.71 11.60 0.13
C PHE A 124 -8.46 12.46 1.38
N PRO A 125 -7.86 13.67 1.26
CA PRO A 125 -7.51 14.51 2.41
C PRO A 125 -8.72 14.86 3.30
N ALA A 126 -9.91 15.05 2.72
CA ALA A 126 -11.12 15.34 3.48
C ALA A 126 -11.48 14.23 4.48
N LEU A 127 -11.23 12.95 4.15
CA LEU A 127 -11.46 11.84 5.08
C LEU A 127 -10.51 11.89 6.28
N LEU A 128 -9.26 12.30 6.06
CA LEU A 128 -8.28 12.46 7.14
C LEU A 128 -8.67 13.61 8.07
N ASP A 129 -9.09 14.75 7.51
CA ASP A 129 -9.54 15.90 8.28
C ASP A 129 -10.83 15.57 9.07
N GLN A 130 -11.78 14.87 8.44
CA GLN A 130 -13.00 14.41 9.09
C GLN A 130 -12.67 13.45 10.24
N PHE A 131 -11.80 12.46 10.03
CA PHE A 131 -11.34 11.57 11.09
C PHE A 131 -10.73 12.35 12.26
N ALA A 132 -9.83 13.29 11.98
CA ALA A 132 -9.19 14.10 13.03
C ALA A 132 -10.19 14.93 13.84
N SER A 133 -11.26 15.42 13.22
CA SER A 133 -12.30 16.22 13.88
C SER A 133 -13.33 15.40 14.67
N SER A 134 -13.59 14.15 14.27
CA SER A 134 -14.69 13.32 14.78
C SER A 134 -14.24 12.18 15.69
N HIS A 135 -12.95 11.81 15.63
CA HIS A 135 -12.41 10.74 16.45
C HIS A 135 -12.49 11.10 17.94
N GLN A 136 -13.16 10.25 18.71
CA GLN A 136 -13.17 10.29 20.15
C GLN A 136 -12.28 9.17 20.67
N CYS A 137 -11.29 9.52 21.49
CA CYS A 137 -10.43 8.53 22.11
C CYS A 137 -11.27 7.57 22.96
N ASN A 138 -10.85 6.30 22.97
CA ASN A 138 -11.46 5.24 23.74
C ASN A 138 -10.43 4.68 24.76
N PRO A 139 -10.81 3.76 25.65
CA PRO A 139 -9.90 3.21 26.67
C PRO A 139 -8.62 2.59 26.10
N PHE A 140 -8.66 2.02 24.89
CA PHE A 140 -7.47 1.46 24.24
C PHE A 140 -6.54 2.56 23.69
N CYS A 141 -7.07 3.69 23.23
CA CYS A 141 -6.25 4.86 22.87
C CYS A 141 -5.50 5.39 24.10
N GLU A 142 -6.17 5.43 25.26
CA GLU A 142 -5.57 5.86 26.53
C GLU A 142 -4.51 4.86 27.03
N MET A 143 -4.78 3.56 26.91
CA MET A 143 -3.85 2.49 27.26
C MET A 143 -2.53 2.59 26.49
N LEU A 144 -2.58 3.01 25.22
CA LEU A 144 -1.40 3.26 24.38
C LEU A 144 -0.82 4.67 24.55
N GLY A 145 -1.40 5.52 25.41
CA GLY A 145 -0.95 6.88 25.64
C GLY A 145 -1.03 7.77 24.39
N LEU A 146 -1.99 7.52 23.49
CA LEU A 146 -2.11 8.28 22.24
C LEU A 146 -2.54 9.72 22.53
N LYS A 147 -1.90 10.67 21.84
CA LYS A 147 -2.29 12.08 21.94
C LYS A 147 -3.69 12.27 21.33
N PRO A 148 -4.65 12.87 22.07
CA PRO A 148 -5.96 13.19 21.52
C PRO A 148 -5.85 14.07 20.28
N LEU A 149 -6.67 13.77 19.26
CA LEU A 149 -6.79 14.60 18.07
C LEU A 149 -7.61 15.84 18.43
N LYS A 150 -7.25 17.02 17.88
CA LYS A 150 -7.95 18.26 18.21
C LYS A 150 -9.40 18.18 17.72
N GLY A 151 -10.36 18.27 18.64
CA GLY A 151 -11.76 18.49 18.30
C GLY A 151 -11.98 19.86 17.63
N PRO A 152 -13.21 20.17 17.19
CA PRO A 152 -13.54 21.38 16.43
C PRO A 152 -13.31 22.74 17.13
N GLU A 153 -12.68 22.79 18.30
CA GLU A 153 -12.26 24.06 18.92
C GLU A 153 -10.88 23.94 19.58
N ALA A 154 -9.83 24.16 18.80
CA ALA A 154 -8.51 24.51 19.31
C ALA A 154 -7.70 25.23 18.23
N ALA A 155 -8.07 26.50 17.99
CA ALA A 155 -7.24 27.48 17.29
C ALA A 155 -5.81 27.54 17.90
N HIS A 156 -4.86 27.95 17.06
CA HIS A 156 -3.40 27.92 17.13
C HIS A 156 -2.70 28.42 18.44
N PRO A 157 -1.36 28.22 18.67
CA PRO A 157 -0.33 27.95 17.67
C PRO A 157 0.68 26.81 17.94
N GLN A 158 1.46 26.55 16.88
CA GLN A 158 2.58 25.61 16.74
C GLN A 158 3.54 25.59 17.94
N GLY A 159 3.62 24.44 18.61
CA GLY A 159 4.72 24.06 19.47
C GLY A 159 5.45 22.85 18.87
N LYS A 160 6.75 23.02 18.60
CA LYS A 160 7.68 22.07 17.99
C LYS A 160 7.39 20.60 18.33
N ALA A 161 7.14 19.78 17.31
CA ALA A 161 7.09 18.33 17.46
C ALA A 161 8.45 17.82 17.95
N LYS A 162 8.48 17.30 19.19
CA LYS A 162 9.60 16.52 19.70
C LYS A 162 9.50 15.16 19.04
N GLY A 163 10.43 14.88 18.13
CA GLY A 163 10.43 13.71 17.26
C GLY A 163 10.18 12.41 18.01
N SER A 164 9.22 11.64 17.51
CA SER A 164 9.03 10.24 17.87
C SER A 164 10.33 9.50 17.58
N LYS A 165 10.98 9.04 18.63
CA LYS A 165 12.20 8.25 18.54
C LYS A 165 11.81 6.84 18.14
N SER A 166 12.07 6.45 16.90
CA SER A 166 12.20 5.03 16.56
C SER A 166 13.29 4.41 17.47
N PRO A 167 13.03 3.29 18.15
CA PRO A 167 14.04 2.67 19.01
C PRO A 167 14.99 1.86 18.14
N SER A 168 16.05 2.52 17.66
CA SER A 168 17.26 1.86 17.18
C SER A 168 18.46 2.42 17.94
N THR A 169 18.64 1.97 19.19
CA THR A 169 19.89 2.14 19.94
C THR A 169 20.27 0.77 20.48
N GLY A 170 21.47 0.22 20.28
CA GLY A 170 22.71 0.83 19.83
C GLY A 170 23.84 0.13 20.58
N ARG A 171 24.68 -0.62 19.86
CA ARG A 171 25.98 -1.07 20.38
C ARG A 171 27.01 -0.01 20.02
N LYS A 172 27.61 0.60 21.05
CA LYS A 172 28.66 1.63 20.94
C LYS A 172 29.91 1.09 20.23
N GLY A 173 30.57 1.95 19.45
CA GLY A 173 31.97 1.75 19.08
C GLY A 173 32.47 2.73 18.00
N GLY A 174 33.15 3.80 18.44
CA GLY A 174 34.34 4.35 17.79
C GLY A 174 34.21 5.03 16.43
N GLN A 175 34.27 6.36 16.46
CA GLN A 175 34.83 7.17 15.37
C GLN A 175 36.13 6.54 14.85
N LEU A 176 36.26 6.41 13.52
CA LEU A 176 37.35 6.93 12.68
C LEU A 176 37.16 6.39 11.25
N SER A 177 37.01 7.33 10.31
CA SER A 177 37.03 7.08 8.87
C SER A 177 38.48 6.78 8.43
N PRO A 178 38.70 5.77 7.58
CA PRO A 178 39.67 5.95 6.51
C PRO A 178 39.10 5.51 5.15
N GLN A 179 39.08 6.49 4.25
CA GLN A 179 38.85 6.36 2.82
C GLN A 179 39.88 5.41 2.17
N PRO A 180 39.47 4.39 1.37
CA PRO A 180 40.43 3.59 0.60
C PRO A 180 40.97 4.40 -0.59
N GLN A 181 42.29 4.59 -0.63
CA GLN A 181 42.99 5.25 -1.73
C GLN A 181 43.00 4.38 -2.98
N LYS A 182 42.60 4.98 -4.11
CA LYS A 182 42.86 4.45 -5.46
C LYS A 182 44.36 4.48 -5.73
N LYS A 183 44.98 3.31 -5.93
CA LYS A 183 46.25 3.15 -6.64
C LYS A 183 46.18 1.91 -7.54
N GLY A 184 45.92 2.14 -8.82
CA GLY A 184 46.17 1.17 -9.89
C GLY A 184 47.56 1.44 -10.49
N PRO A 185 48.31 0.41 -10.93
CA PRO A 185 49.66 0.55 -11.47
C PRO A 185 49.68 1.21 -12.87
N PRO A 186 50.83 1.76 -13.29
CA PRO A 186 50.94 2.62 -14.47
C PRO A 186 50.98 1.84 -15.80
N SER A 187 50.37 2.46 -16.81
CA SER A 187 50.38 2.04 -18.21
C SER A 187 51.69 2.43 -18.90
N PRO A 188 52.31 1.58 -19.74
CA PRO A 188 53.42 1.99 -20.58
C PRO A 188 52.92 2.51 -21.94
N GLN A 189 53.34 3.72 -22.29
CA GLN A 189 53.24 4.29 -23.64
C GLN A 189 54.30 3.65 -24.56
N GLY A 190 53.85 3.12 -25.70
CA GLY A 190 54.68 2.71 -26.83
C GLY A 190 54.34 3.52 -28.09
N THR A 191 55.38 3.98 -28.76
CA THR A 191 55.44 5.02 -29.80
C THR A 191 54.86 4.62 -31.16
N ARG A 192 54.37 5.63 -31.89
CA ARG A 192 53.83 5.66 -33.26
C ARG A 192 54.69 4.96 -34.33
N LYS A 193 54.03 4.31 -35.32
CA LYS A 193 54.29 4.48 -36.77
C LYS A 193 53.14 3.92 -37.63
N SER A 194 53.16 4.31 -38.89
CA SER A 194 52.03 4.69 -39.74
C SER A 194 51.70 3.71 -40.88
N THR A 195 50.45 3.80 -41.38
CA THR A 195 49.95 3.61 -42.78
C THR A 195 49.88 2.20 -43.41
N PRO A 196 49.07 1.96 -44.49
CA PRO A 196 47.65 2.33 -44.65
C PRO A 196 46.77 1.26 -45.38
N SER A 197 45.45 1.50 -45.38
CA SER A 197 44.46 1.28 -46.47
C SER A 197 43.98 -0.12 -46.89
N SER A 198 42.64 -0.32 -46.86
CA SER A 198 41.74 -0.66 -48.00
C SER A 198 40.33 -0.96 -47.44
N LYS A 199 39.36 -0.05 -47.47
CA LYS A 199 38.38 0.23 -48.56
C LYS A 199 37.40 -0.93 -48.85
N ALA A 200 36.14 -0.81 -48.42
CA ALA A 200 34.93 -0.99 -49.24
C ALA A 200 33.61 -1.05 -48.42
N THR A 201 32.69 -0.16 -48.78
CA THR A 201 31.20 -0.31 -48.79
C THR A 201 30.80 -0.05 -50.26
N PRO A 202 29.54 -0.15 -50.75
CA PRO A 202 28.32 -0.95 -50.46
C PRO A 202 28.00 -1.85 -51.73
N PRO A 203 26.77 -2.31 -52.12
CA PRO A 203 25.41 -1.88 -51.74
C PRO A 203 24.29 -2.94 -51.63
N ALA A 204 23.12 -2.41 -51.27
CA ALA A 204 21.80 -3.01 -51.29
C ALA A 204 21.34 -3.42 -52.71
N SER A 205 20.42 -4.37 -52.79
CA SER A 205 19.49 -4.55 -53.92
C SER A 205 18.22 -5.29 -53.44
N GLU A 206 17.09 -4.82 -53.93
CA GLU A 206 15.70 -5.19 -53.62
C GLU A 206 15.21 -6.50 -54.27
N ALA A 207 13.97 -6.86 -53.88
CA ALA A 207 12.93 -7.56 -54.65
C ALA A 207 13.04 -9.11 -54.67
N LEU A 208 11.96 -9.90 -54.66
CA LEU A 208 10.54 -9.67 -54.92
C LEU A 208 9.73 -10.88 -54.38
N ALA A 209 8.49 -10.62 -53.96
CA ALA A 209 7.28 -11.46 -54.05
C ALA A 209 7.32 -12.96 -53.69
N THR A 210 6.42 -13.36 -52.79
CA THR A 210 5.38 -14.35 -53.14
C THR A 210 4.09 -14.06 -52.36
N GLN A 211 3.02 -13.93 -53.12
CA GLN A 211 1.64 -13.74 -52.71
C GLN A 211 1.09 -15.03 -52.10
N PHE A 212 0.23 -14.94 -51.07
CA PHE A 212 -0.75 -15.98 -50.80
C PHE A 212 -2.12 -15.32 -50.63
N LEU A 213 -2.89 -15.35 -51.72
CA LEU A 213 -4.33 -15.14 -51.74
C LEU A 213 -4.97 -16.53 -51.73
N GLY A 214 -5.97 -16.78 -50.88
CA GLY A 214 -6.71 -18.03 -50.95
C GLY A 214 -7.69 -18.28 -49.80
N GLN A 215 -8.84 -17.61 -49.82
CA GLN A 215 -10.09 -18.16 -49.26
C GLN A 215 -11.25 -17.79 -50.18
N PRO A 216 -12.11 -18.76 -50.53
CA PRO A 216 -13.54 -18.49 -50.62
C PRO A 216 -14.38 -19.69 -50.06
N PRO A 217 -15.72 -19.72 -50.13
CA PRO A 217 -16.60 -19.30 -49.03
C PRO A 217 -17.68 -20.36 -48.69
N THR A 218 -18.69 -19.94 -47.90
CA THR A 218 -20.04 -20.52 -47.66
C THR A 218 -20.24 -21.36 -46.39
N ARG A 219 -21.11 -20.88 -45.49
CA ARG A 219 -22.53 -21.33 -45.47
C ARG A 219 -23.42 -20.48 -44.54
N GLU A 220 -24.58 -20.15 -45.08
CA GLU A 220 -25.74 -19.60 -44.38
C GLU A 220 -26.31 -20.55 -43.32
N GLY A 221 -26.85 -19.96 -42.26
CA GLY A 221 -27.79 -20.59 -41.34
C GLY A 221 -28.88 -19.58 -40.98
N GLY A 222 -30.01 -19.66 -41.66
CA GLY A 222 -31.17 -18.82 -41.40
C GLY A 222 -31.84 -19.14 -40.06
N SER A 223 -32.42 -18.12 -39.43
CA SER A 223 -33.47 -18.28 -38.41
C SER A 223 -34.50 -17.19 -38.61
N LYS A 224 -35.62 -17.58 -39.23
CA LYS A 224 -36.89 -16.85 -39.15
C LYS A 224 -37.50 -17.14 -37.77
N ALA A 225 -37.86 -16.09 -37.05
CA ALA A 225 -38.98 -16.11 -36.10
C ALA A 225 -39.59 -14.70 -36.05
N GLN A 226 -40.66 -14.51 -36.81
CA GLN A 226 -41.61 -13.42 -36.62
C GLN A 226 -42.72 -13.91 -35.69
N GLY A 227 -43.17 -13.04 -34.80
CA GLY A 227 -44.54 -13.02 -34.28
C GLY A 227 -44.68 -13.29 -32.79
N LEU A 228 -44.77 -12.23 -31.98
CA LEU A 228 -45.99 -11.94 -31.22
C LEU A 228 -45.98 -10.51 -30.66
N ARG A 229 -47.10 -9.82 -30.91
CA ARG A 229 -47.58 -8.52 -30.40
C ARG A 229 -47.14 -7.26 -31.13
#